data_AF-A0A1W9P4A5-F1
#
_entry.id   AF-A0A1W9P4A5-F1
#
_cell.length_a   1.000
_cell.length_b   1.000
_cell.length_c   1.000
_cell.angle_alpha   90.00
_cell.angle_beta   90.00
_cell.angle_gamma   90.00
#
_symmetry.space_group_name_H-M   'P 1'
#
loop_
_entity.id
_entity.type
_entity.pdbx_description
1 polymer ?
#
loop_
_entity_poly.entity_id
_entity_poly.type
_entity_poly.pdbx_seq_one_letter_code
_entity_poly.pdbx_strand_id
1 'polypeptide(L)'
;MQELRQSTAVNVMLGPFVDDTDGKTTEEALTLSQADLQLSKNGGTAAQKNDTNSATHRYGGNYSVPLNATDTNTLGCLELMCKESGALPVRRSFMVVTQNYWDSKYGTDKLQVDVTQIAGVAQTGNDVGADVDAILADTDELQTNQGNWVTATTVALNAQGKADVNAEVDAALADYDPPTKAELDAAESNIRGADSDTLKTISDQVDGLNDPSASAIADAVWDEAIADHTTSTTFGGKNQKVVPSETLADYKADVSSLAVEANVETHVTNSLNSYDPPTRTELTSDKDEIIADTQDIQSRIPAALSSGGNIKADVLAISGSTDAADKLEASAETIVTGAAVAGTLSTTQMTTDLTEATDDHYNGRIIIWTSGVLKDQATDVTDYDGATKKLTYTATTEAPSEGDTFVLV
;
A
#
# COMPACT_ATOMS: atom_id res chain seq x y z
N MET A 1 -16.05 0.65 57.29
CA MET A 1 -15.15 1.82 57.50
C MET A 1 -15.69 2.95 56.63
N GLN A 2 -15.63 4.21 57.06
CA GLN A 2 -16.07 5.33 56.20
C GLN A 2 -14.97 5.64 55.19
N GLU A 3 -15.30 5.69 53.91
CA GLU A 3 -14.38 6.09 52.85
C GLU A 3 -14.23 7.62 52.82
N LEU A 4 -13.07 8.12 52.35
CA LEU A 4 -12.79 9.53 52.10
C LEU A 4 -12.08 9.68 50.74
N ARG A 5 -12.42 10.72 49.98
CA ARG A 5 -11.75 11.09 48.72
C ARG A 5 -10.33 11.56 48.99
N GLN A 6 -9.34 10.99 48.29
CA GLN A 6 -7.94 11.41 48.41
C GLN A 6 -7.74 12.91 48.14
N SER A 7 -6.84 13.53 48.91
CA SER A 7 -6.41 14.93 48.77
C SER A 7 -7.56 15.94 48.73
N THR A 8 -8.63 15.66 49.46
CA THR A 8 -9.85 16.48 49.50
C THR A 8 -10.17 16.87 50.95
N ALA A 9 -10.49 18.15 51.17
CA ALA A 9 -10.90 18.64 52.47
C ALA A 9 -12.31 18.15 52.84
N VAL A 10 -12.52 17.75 54.10
CA VAL A 10 -13.74 17.08 54.56
C VAL A 10 -13.93 17.25 56.07
N ASN A 11 -15.17 17.44 56.52
CA ASN A 11 -15.50 17.38 57.95
C ASN A 11 -15.86 15.94 58.34
N VAL A 12 -15.13 15.35 59.28
CA VAL A 12 -15.42 14.00 59.81
C VAL A 12 -15.95 14.08 61.24
N MET A 13 -16.79 13.12 61.64
CA MET A 13 -17.35 13.08 62.99
C MET A 13 -16.51 12.17 63.89
N LEU A 14 -16.04 12.71 65.02
CA LEU A 14 -15.31 11.99 66.06
C LEU A 14 -16.10 12.06 67.37
N GLY A 15 -16.31 10.92 68.04
CA GLY A 15 -17.12 10.82 69.25
C GLY A 15 -17.93 9.52 69.32
N PRO A 16 -18.81 9.38 70.32
CA PRO A 16 -19.02 10.36 71.40
C PRO A 16 -17.81 10.42 72.36
N PHE A 17 -17.43 11.63 72.76
CA PHE A 17 -16.56 11.86 73.90
C PHE A 17 -17.40 11.80 75.18
N VAL A 18 -16.90 11.03 76.16
CA VAL A 18 -17.53 10.87 77.47
C VAL A 18 -16.49 11.12 78.55
N ASP A 19 -16.96 11.65 79.68
CA ASP A 19 -16.20 11.96 80.89
C ASP A 19 -15.28 10.79 81.30
N ASP A 20 -14.04 11.12 81.69
CA ASP A 20 -13.01 10.12 82.01
C ASP A 20 -13.13 9.51 83.42
N THR A 21 -14.03 10.02 84.25
CA THR A 21 -14.33 9.53 85.60
C THR A 21 -15.49 8.53 85.61
N ASP A 22 -16.55 8.75 84.83
CA ASP A 22 -17.75 7.90 84.77
C ASP A 22 -17.91 7.08 83.48
N GLY A 23 -17.19 7.43 82.41
CA GLY A 23 -17.21 6.75 81.11
C GLY A 23 -18.56 6.77 80.39
N LYS A 24 -19.44 7.72 80.72
CA LYS A 24 -20.86 7.72 80.32
C LYS A 24 -21.44 9.11 80.05
N THR A 25 -21.12 10.12 80.86
CA THR A 25 -21.61 11.48 80.70
C THR A 25 -20.96 12.13 79.48
N THR A 26 -21.75 12.69 78.56
CA THR A 26 -21.23 13.23 77.30
C THR A 26 -20.60 14.60 77.49
N GLU A 27 -19.37 14.76 76.98
CA GLU A 27 -18.62 16.00 77.09
C GLU A 27 -18.90 16.95 75.91
N GLU A 28 -19.74 17.97 76.13
CA GLU A 28 -20.28 18.85 75.09
C GLU A 28 -19.57 20.21 74.96
N ALA A 29 -18.54 20.48 75.78
CA ALA A 29 -17.83 21.76 75.85
C ALA A 29 -16.29 21.67 75.70
N LEU A 30 -15.76 20.56 75.17
CA LEU A 30 -14.33 20.36 74.97
C LEU A 30 -13.76 21.29 73.88
N THR A 31 -12.53 21.76 74.10
CA THR A 31 -11.77 22.51 73.09
C THR A 31 -10.74 21.59 72.44
N LEU A 32 -11.17 20.79 71.48
CA LEU A 32 -10.27 19.85 70.76
C LEU A 32 -9.42 20.62 69.74
N SER A 33 -8.18 20.95 70.10
CA SER A 33 -7.27 21.73 69.25
C SER A 33 -6.57 20.86 68.20
N GLN A 34 -5.75 21.49 67.34
CA GLN A 34 -4.94 20.78 66.35
C GLN A 34 -4.01 19.74 66.98
N ALA A 35 -3.41 20.04 68.13
CA ALA A 35 -2.43 19.17 68.79
C ALA A 35 -3.06 17.89 69.36
N ASP A 36 -4.32 17.98 69.79
CA ASP A 36 -5.04 16.89 70.46
C ASP A 36 -5.60 15.86 69.47
N LEU A 37 -5.55 16.17 68.18
CA LEU A 37 -6.09 15.41 67.05
C LEU A 37 -4.96 14.79 66.22
N GLN A 38 -4.60 13.56 66.56
CA GLN A 38 -3.50 12.81 65.95
C GLN A 38 -4.01 11.92 64.80
N LEU A 39 -3.32 11.95 63.66
CA LEU A 39 -3.57 11.15 62.48
C LEU A 39 -2.44 10.14 62.24
N SER A 40 -2.76 8.85 62.12
CA SER A 40 -1.88 7.85 61.52
C SER A 40 -2.35 7.57 60.09
N LYS A 41 -1.43 7.72 59.13
CA LYS A 41 -1.69 7.54 57.70
C LYS A 41 -1.13 6.20 57.23
N ASN A 42 -2.02 5.28 56.88
CA ASN A 42 -1.74 3.92 56.41
C ASN A 42 -0.69 3.17 57.28
N GLY A 43 -0.82 3.29 58.61
CA GLY A 43 0.10 2.67 59.58
C GLY A 43 1.39 3.44 59.84
N GLY A 44 1.59 4.61 59.21
CA GLY A 44 2.71 5.51 59.53
C GLY A 44 2.59 6.14 60.92
N THR A 45 3.70 6.65 61.44
CA THR A 45 3.79 7.33 62.74
C THR A 45 2.70 8.39 62.89
N ALA A 46 1.99 8.36 64.02
CA ALA A 46 0.95 9.35 64.32
C ALA A 46 1.57 10.75 64.44
N ALA A 47 0.93 11.72 63.81
CA ALA A 47 1.28 13.13 63.89
C ALA A 47 0.02 13.99 64.01
N GLN A 48 0.13 15.20 64.56
CA GLN A 48 -1.00 16.11 64.61
C GLN A 48 -1.55 16.37 63.20
N LYS A 49 -2.87 16.55 63.12
CA LYS A 49 -3.54 16.92 61.87
C LYS A 49 -2.98 18.21 61.27
N ASN A 50 -3.02 18.35 59.95
CA ASN A 50 -2.49 19.48 59.21
C ASN A 50 -3.46 20.68 59.12
N ASP A 51 -4.77 20.46 59.02
CA ASP A 51 -5.72 21.58 59.15
C ASP A 51 -5.63 22.18 60.57
N THR A 52 -5.53 23.51 60.63
CA THR A 52 -5.26 24.27 61.86
C THR A 52 -6.52 24.59 62.69
N ASN A 53 -7.71 24.27 62.20
CA ASN A 53 -8.95 24.58 62.88
C ASN A 53 -9.30 23.51 63.94
N SER A 54 -9.70 23.96 65.13
CA SER A 54 -10.22 23.10 66.20
C SER A 54 -11.51 22.38 65.80
N ALA A 55 -11.80 21.24 66.40
CA ALA A 55 -13.07 20.56 66.18
C ALA A 55 -14.24 21.32 66.80
N THR A 56 -15.42 21.23 66.19
CA THR A 56 -16.65 21.90 66.67
C THR A 56 -17.66 20.90 67.19
N HIS A 57 -18.20 21.08 68.40
CA HIS A 57 -19.28 20.24 68.94
C HIS A 57 -20.50 20.23 68.01
N ARG A 58 -21.19 19.10 67.91
CA ARG A 58 -22.40 18.92 67.10
C ARG A 58 -23.59 18.40 67.90
N TYR A 59 -23.44 17.30 68.63
CA TYR A 59 -24.49 16.71 69.48
C TYR A 59 -23.93 15.56 70.35
N GLY A 60 -24.35 15.43 71.60
CA GLY A 60 -24.14 14.22 72.42
C GLY A 60 -22.67 13.81 72.51
N GLY A 61 -21.78 14.78 72.72
CA GLY A 61 -20.33 14.56 72.76
C GLY A 61 -19.69 14.25 71.40
N ASN A 62 -20.36 14.42 70.27
CA ASN A 62 -19.77 14.24 68.94
C ASN A 62 -19.25 15.57 68.38
N TYR A 63 -18.03 15.57 67.86
CA TYR A 63 -17.33 16.73 67.32
C TYR A 63 -17.02 16.56 65.83
N SER A 64 -17.24 17.63 65.08
CA SER A 64 -16.88 17.78 63.68
C SER A 64 -15.44 18.23 63.58
N VAL A 65 -14.55 17.31 63.19
CA VAL A 65 -13.13 17.56 62.95
C VAL A 65 -12.96 17.97 61.47
N PRO A 66 -12.52 19.20 61.17
CA PRO A 66 -12.18 19.58 59.80
C PRO A 66 -10.86 18.91 59.40
N LEU A 67 -10.80 18.23 58.27
CA LEU A 67 -9.58 17.70 57.66
C LEU A 67 -9.33 18.44 56.35
N ASN A 68 -8.08 18.78 56.04
CA ASN A 68 -7.73 19.40 54.75
C ASN A 68 -7.22 18.39 53.72
N ALA A 69 -6.85 18.87 52.53
CA ALA A 69 -6.29 18.02 51.47
C ALA A 69 -4.97 17.32 51.90
N THR A 70 -4.14 17.97 52.72
CA THR A 70 -2.93 17.33 53.26
C THR A 70 -3.29 16.20 54.21
N ASP A 71 -4.33 16.33 55.05
CA ASP A 71 -4.78 15.28 55.97
C ASP A 71 -5.21 14.00 55.25
N THR A 72 -5.81 14.13 54.07
CA THR A 72 -6.36 13.02 53.26
C THR A 72 -5.49 12.63 52.06
N ASN A 73 -4.22 13.06 51.99
CA ASN A 73 -3.37 12.85 50.79
C ASN A 73 -2.80 11.43 50.60
N THR A 74 -2.89 10.55 51.60
CA THR A 74 -2.30 9.20 51.58
C THR A 74 -3.38 8.14 51.48
N LEU A 75 -3.32 7.28 50.45
CA LEU A 75 -4.24 6.15 50.27
C LEU A 75 -4.11 5.11 51.38
N GLY A 76 -5.20 4.40 51.67
CA GLY A 76 -5.26 3.36 52.69
C GLY A 76 -5.92 3.81 54.00
N CYS A 77 -5.62 3.13 55.10
CA CYS A 77 -6.30 3.38 56.37
C CYS A 77 -5.80 4.67 57.05
N LEU A 78 -6.68 5.64 57.24
CA LEU A 78 -6.45 6.84 58.05
C LEU A 78 -7.08 6.64 59.44
N GLU A 79 -6.26 6.49 60.48
CA GLU A 79 -6.76 6.48 61.86
C GLU A 79 -6.65 7.88 62.48
N LEU A 80 -7.78 8.41 62.95
CA LEU A 80 -7.87 9.64 63.73
C LEU A 80 -8.09 9.27 65.19
N MET A 81 -7.19 9.71 66.06
CA MET A 81 -7.27 9.54 67.50
C MET A 81 -7.25 10.91 68.19
N CYS A 82 -8.08 11.07 69.21
CA CYS A 82 -8.05 12.21 70.10
C CYS A 82 -7.89 11.78 71.55
N LYS A 83 -7.05 12.51 72.28
CA LYS A 83 -6.85 12.33 73.72
C LYS A 83 -6.80 13.71 74.38
N GLU A 84 -7.98 14.21 74.70
CA GLU A 84 -8.18 15.45 75.46
C GLU A 84 -8.23 15.15 76.97
N SER A 85 -7.95 16.15 77.82
CA SER A 85 -8.14 16.00 79.27
C SER A 85 -9.62 16.07 79.64
N GLY A 86 -10.09 15.22 80.56
CA GLY A 86 -11.49 15.18 80.99
C GLY A 86 -12.40 14.32 80.10
N ALA A 87 -11.87 13.61 79.10
CA ALA A 87 -12.63 12.67 78.30
C ALA A 87 -11.82 11.40 77.96
N LEU A 88 -12.52 10.27 77.84
CA LEU A 88 -11.89 9.01 77.40
C LEU A 88 -11.33 9.14 75.97
N PRO A 89 -10.17 8.54 75.65
CA PRO A 89 -9.58 8.63 74.31
C PRO A 89 -10.50 8.03 73.23
N VAL A 90 -10.83 8.82 72.22
CA VAL A 90 -11.68 8.39 71.10
C VAL A 90 -10.82 8.17 69.86
N ARG A 91 -10.99 7.03 69.20
CA ARG A 91 -10.39 6.74 67.89
C ARG A 91 -11.44 6.38 66.84
N ARG A 92 -11.16 6.72 65.58
CA ARG A 92 -12.00 6.37 64.43
C ARG A 92 -11.14 6.17 63.18
N SER A 93 -11.41 5.09 62.46
CA SER A 93 -10.68 4.72 61.25
C SER A 93 -11.50 5.02 59.99
N PHE A 94 -10.82 5.53 58.97
CA PHE A 94 -11.35 5.89 57.65
C PHE A 94 -10.51 5.21 56.55
N MET A 95 -11.07 5.05 55.35
CA MET A 95 -10.34 4.51 54.19
C MET A 95 -10.19 5.61 53.15
N VAL A 96 -8.97 6.07 52.91
CA VAL A 96 -8.69 7.04 51.83
C VAL A 96 -8.56 6.27 50.53
N VAL A 97 -9.45 6.57 49.59
CA VAL A 97 -9.56 5.93 48.28
C VAL A 97 -9.18 6.90 47.16
N THR A 98 -8.79 6.37 45.99
CA THR A 98 -8.42 7.20 44.83
C THR A 98 -9.57 8.11 44.41
N GLN A 99 -9.23 9.28 43.84
CA GLN A 99 -10.23 10.27 43.44
C GLN A 99 -11.23 9.67 42.44
N ASN A 100 -10.76 9.00 41.38
CA ASN A 100 -11.66 8.38 40.41
C ASN A 100 -12.55 7.28 41.01
N TYR A 101 -12.05 6.42 41.92
CA TYR A 101 -12.93 5.44 42.59
C TYR A 101 -14.05 6.13 43.38
N TRP A 102 -13.72 7.19 44.12
CA TRP A 102 -14.70 7.97 44.87
C TRP A 102 -15.72 8.64 43.93
N ASP A 103 -15.23 9.32 42.89
CA ASP A 103 -16.05 10.10 41.95
C ASP A 103 -16.95 9.19 41.09
N SER A 104 -16.51 7.96 40.83
CA SER A 104 -17.29 6.93 40.13
C SER A 104 -18.34 6.25 41.02
N LYS A 105 -18.10 6.17 42.34
CA LYS A 105 -18.99 5.50 43.30
C LYS A 105 -20.03 6.43 43.91
N TYR A 106 -19.67 7.69 44.13
CA TYR A 106 -20.51 8.68 44.81
C TYR A 106 -20.90 9.88 43.92
N GLY A 107 -20.35 9.97 42.71
CA GLY A 107 -20.64 11.01 41.72
C GLY A 107 -21.21 10.44 40.42
N THR A 108 -20.82 11.04 39.30
CA THR A 108 -21.24 10.65 37.94
C THR A 108 -20.07 10.33 37.01
N ASP A 109 -18.85 10.21 37.55
CA ASP A 109 -17.67 9.83 36.76
C ASP A 109 -17.69 8.33 36.44
N LYS A 110 -16.83 7.89 35.52
CA LYS A 110 -16.65 6.47 35.17
C LYS A 110 -15.36 5.93 35.76
N LEU A 111 -15.43 4.72 36.34
CA LEU A 111 -14.25 4.02 36.80
C LEU A 111 -13.41 3.62 35.58
N GLN A 112 -12.16 4.08 35.49
CA GLN A 112 -11.26 3.59 34.45
C GLN A 112 -10.80 2.17 34.81
N VAL A 113 -10.98 1.23 33.89
CA VAL A 113 -10.64 -0.18 34.05
C VAL A 113 -10.11 -0.75 32.73
N ASP A 114 -9.12 -1.62 32.83
CA ASP A 114 -8.73 -2.49 31.72
C ASP A 114 -9.65 -3.72 31.73
N VAL A 115 -10.30 -4.01 30.60
CA VAL A 115 -11.37 -5.01 30.51
C VAL A 115 -10.86 -6.27 29.83
N THR A 116 -10.90 -7.41 30.54
CA THR A 116 -10.55 -8.73 29.98
C THR A 116 -11.75 -9.46 29.38
N GLN A 117 -12.98 -9.13 29.79
CA GLN A 117 -14.21 -9.78 29.31
C GLN A 117 -15.40 -8.81 29.31
N ILE A 118 -16.29 -8.93 28.32
CA ILE A 118 -17.59 -8.26 28.26
C ILE A 118 -18.67 -9.33 28.10
N ALA A 119 -19.70 -9.30 28.95
CA ALA A 119 -20.82 -10.27 28.95
C ALA A 119 -20.38 -11.76 28.99
N GLY A 120 -19.20 -12.06 29.54
CA GLY A 120 -18.63 -13.42 29.58
C GLY A 120 -17.86 -13.82 28.31
N VAL A 121 -17.84 -12.98 27.29
CA VAL A 121 -16.98 -13.12 26.10
C VAL A 121 -15.62 -12.50 26.43
N ALA A 122 -14.53 -13.19 26.09
CA ALA A 122 -13.19 -12.63 26.20
C ALA A 122 -13.09 -11.35 25.35
N GLN A 123 -12.37 -10.34 25.84
CA GLN A 123 -11.99 -9.19 25.03
C GLN A 123 -10.50 -9.27 24.71
N THR A 124 -10.19 -9.31 23.43
CA THR A 124 -8.82 -9.38 22.91
C THR A 124 -8.56 -8.22 21.96
N GLY A 125 -7.28 -7.87 21.75
CA GLY A 125 -6.91 -6.91 20.71
C GLY A 125 -7.29 -7.35 19.29
N ASN A 126 -7.56 -8.65 19.09
CA ASN A 126 -7.94 -9.25 17.81
C ASN A 126 -9.45 -9.25 17.56
N ASP A 127 -10.29 -8.88 18.52
CA ASP A 127 -11.75 -8.91 18.32
C ASP A 127 -12.17 -7.91 17.22
N VAL A 128 -11.52 -6.75 17.19
CA VAL A 128 -11.62 -5.79 16.07
C VAL A 128 -10.92 -6.31 14.81
N GLY A 129 -9.85 -7.10 14.97
CA GLY A 129 -9.12 -7.73 13.87
C GLY A 129 -9.98 -8.69 13.06
N ALA A 130 -10.76 -9.55 13.73
CA ALA A 130 -11.64 -10.52 13.06
C ALA A 130 -12.73 -9.83 12.21
N ASP A 131 -13.34 -8.76 12.72
CA ASP A 131 -14.30 -7.96 11.96
C ASP A 131 -13.63 -7.23 10.78
N VAL A 132 -12.40 -6.73 10.95
CA VAL A 132 -11.62 -6.08 9.88
C VAL A 132 -11.19 -7.09 8.80
N ASP A 133 -10.77 -8.29 9.17
CA ASP A 133 -10.40 -9.36 8.23
C ASP A 133 -11.59 -9.79 7.37
N ALA A 134 -12.80 -9.85 7.94
CA ALA A 134 -14.03 -10.11 7.19
C ALA A 134 -14.35 -8.97 6.20
N ILE A 135 -14.23 -7.71 6.63
CA ILE A 135 -14.44 -6.54 5.77
C ILE A 135 -13.41 -6.50 4.61
N LEU A 136 -12.16 -6.89 4.87
CA LEU A 136 -11.12 -6.99 3.84
C LEU A 136 -11.46 -8.08 2.81
N ALA A 137 -11.89 -9.26 3.26
CA ALA A 137 -12.32 -10.34 2.36
C ALA A 137 -13.49 -9.93 1.44
N ASP A 138 -14.53 -9.30 2.00
CA ASP A 138 -15.67 -8.76 1.23
C ASP A 138 -15.20 -7.67 0.23
N THR A 139 -14.23 -6.84 0.63
CA THR A 139 -13.67 -5.78 -0.21
C THR A 139 -12.85 -6.35 -1.38
N ASP A 140 -12.05 -7.38 -1.13
CA ASP A 140 -11.26 -8.07 -2.16
C ASP A 140 -12.16 -8.82 -3.16
N GLU A 141 -13.26 -9.42 -2.69
CA GLU A 141 -14.29 -9.99 -3.58
C GLU A 141 -14.91 -8.91 -4.48
N LEU A 142 -15.30 -7.76 -3.92
CA LEU A 142 -15.86 -6.65 -4.70
C LEU A 142 -14.88 -6.11 -5.77
N GLN A 143 -13.59 -5.96 -5.41
CA GLN A 143 -12.55 -5.53 -6.34
C GLN A 143 -12.30 -6.56 -7.45
N THR A 144 -12.38 -7.86 -7.13
CA THR A 144 -12.20 -8.97 -8.08
C THR A 144 -13.38 -9.05 -9.05
N ASN A 145 -14.61 -8.98 -8.54
CA ASN A 145 -15.84 -9.12 -9.33
C ASN A 145 -16.06 -7.98 -10.35
N GLN A 146 -15.43 -6.82 -10.16
CA GLN A 146 -15.63 -5.62 -10.98
C GLN A 146 -14.35 -5.03 -11.59
N GLY A 147 -13.18 -5.68 -11.39
CA GLY A 147 -11.92 -5.31 -12.03
C GLY A 147 -11.34 -3.97 -11.56
N ASN A 148 -10.91 -3.90 -10.30
CA ASN A 148 -10.21 -2.76 -9.68
C ASN A 148 -10.83 -1.38 -9.98
N TRP A 149 -11.78 -0.97 -9.12
CA TRP A 149 -12.50 0.31 -9.20
C TRP A 149 -11.61 1.55 -9.32
N VAL A 150 -10.37 1.54 -8.82
CA VAL A 150 -9.45 2.68 -8.92
C VAL A 150 -9.00 2.93 -10.36
N THR A 151 -9.01 1.89 -11.21
CA THR A 151 -8.59 1.95 -12.62
C THR A 151 -9.75 1.82 -13.62
N ALA A 152 -10.97 1.54 -13.15
CA ALA A 152 -12.14 1.32 -13.99
C ALA A 152 -12.65 2.62 -14.65
N THR A 153 -12.15 2.94 -15.84
CA THR A 153 -12.68 4.02 -16.71
C THR A 153 -13.96 3.63 -17.44
N THR A 154 -14.29 2.34 -17.51
CA THR A 154 -15.57 1.79 -17.96
C THR A 154 -15.93 0.57 -17.09
N VAL A 155 -17.23 0.27 -16.97
CA VAL A 155 -17.69 -0.94 -16.28
C VAL A 155 -17.34 -2.16 -17.13
N ALA A 156 -16.29 -2.87 -16.75
CA ALA A 156 -15.91 -4.12 -17.39
C ALA A 156 -16.92 -5.22 -17.04
N LEU A 157 -17.74 -5.63 -18.01
CA LEU A 157 -18.67 -6.75 -17.83
C LEU A 157 -17.87 -8.05 -17.59
N ASN A 158 -18.29 -8.82 -16.57
CA ASN A 158 -17.76 -10.15 -16.31
C ASN A 158 -18.18 -11.14 -17.43
N ALA A 159 -17.72 -12.39 -17.35
CA ALA A 159 -17.98 -13.39 -18.40
C ALA A 159 -19.50 -13.63 -18.64
N GLN A 160 -20.31 -13.64 -17.58
CA GLN A 160 -21.75 -13.80 -17.68
C GLN A 160 -22.41 -12.56 -18.29
N GLY A 161 -22.09 -11.36 -17.83
CA GLY A 161 -22.65 -10.12 -18.38
C GLY A 161 -22.32 -9.89 -19.87
N LYS A 162 -21.19 -10.41 -20.34
CA LYS A 162 -20.88 -10.47 -21.80
C LYS A 162 -21.76 -11.47 -22.54
N ALA A 163 -22.03 -12.63 -21.96
CA ALA A 163 -22.93 -13.63 -22.53
C ALA A 163 -24.38 -13.13 -22.59
N ASP A 164 -24.85 -12.45 -21.52
CA ASP A 164 -26.18 -11.86 -21.44
C ASP A 164 -26.36 -10.77 -22.51
N VAL A 165 -25.40 -9.84 -22.64
CA VAL A 165 -25.43 -8.80 -23.68
C VAL A 165 -25.43 -9.41 -25.09
N ASN A 166 -24.64 -10.45 -25.34
CA ASN A 166 -24.66 -11.13 -26.64
C ASN A 166 -26.03 -11.79 -26.90
N ALA A 167 -26.63 -12.45 -25.91
CA ALA A 167 -27.94 -13.08 -26.06
C ALA A 167 -29.06 -12.06 -26.36
N GLU A 168 -29.03 -10.88 -25.72
CA GLU A 168 -29.95 -9.78 -26.02
C GLU A 168 -29.73 -9.20 -27.43
N VAL A 169 -28.48 -9.08 -27.89
CA VAL A 169 -28.15 -8.64 -29.26
C VAL A 169 -28.59 -9.67 -30.29
N ASP A 170 -28.37 -10.96 -30.04
CA ASP A 170 -28.79 -12.06 -30.92
C ASP A 170 -30.34 -12.11 -31.03
N ALA A 171 -31.05 -11.91 -29.92
CA ALA A 171 -32.51 -11.79 -29.92
C ALA A 171 -32.98 -10.56 -30.71
N ALA A 172 -32.40 -9.38 -30.46
CA ALA A 172 -32.76 -8.16 -31.19
C ALA A 172 -32.45 -8.24 -32.70
N LEU A 173 -31.41 -8.98 -33.10
CA LEU A 173 -31.08 -9.22 -34.50
C LEU A 173 -32.00 -10.27 -35.15
N ALA A 174 -32.53 -11.22 -34.37
CA ALA A 174 -33.52 -12.19 -34.84
C ALA A 174 -34.94 -11.59 -34.98
N ASP A 175 -35.30 -10.66 -34.11
CA ASP A 175 -36.56 -9.88 -34.17
C ASP A 175 -36.53 -8.80 -35.27
N TYR A 176 -35.36 -8.44 -35.79
CA TYR A 176 -35.22 -7.50 -36.89
C TYR A 176 -35.64 -8.15 -38.21
N ASP A 177 -36.76 -7.70 -38.77
CA ASP A 177 -37.28 -8.11 -40.08
C ASP A 177 -36.81 -7.12 -41.17
N PRO A 178 -35.71 -7.37 -41.89
CA PRO A 178 -35.23 -6.50 -42.96
C PRO A 178 -36.12 -6.62 -44.21
N PRO A 179 -36.29 -5.54 -45.00
CA PRO A 179 -37.04 -5.58 -46.24
C PRO A 179 -36.59 -6.72 -47.16
N THR A 180 -37.50 -7.64 -47.43
CA THR A 180 -37.22 -8.85 -48.20
C THR A 180 -37.14 -8.53 -49.69
N LYS A 181 -36.44 -9.39 -50.45
CA LYS A 181 -36.47 -9.32 -51.92
C LYS A 181 -37.90 -9.42 -52.45
N ALA A 182 -38.78 -10.19 -51.80
CA ALA A 182 -40.18 -10.33 -52.23
C ALA A 182 -40.98 -9.02 -52.10
N GLU A 183 -40.75 -8.24 -51.05
CA GLU A 183 -41.37 -6.91 -50.89
C GLU A 183 -40.82 -5.89 -51.90
N LEU A 184 -39.52 -5.95 -52.19
CA LEU A 184 -38.90 -5.14 -53.25
C LEU A 184 -39.45 -5.51 -54.63
N ASP A 185 -39.54 -6.81 -54.94
CA ASP A 185 -40.11 -7.33 -56.19
C ASP A 185 -41.59 -6.93 -56.35
N ALA A 186 -42.35 -6.93 -55.24
CA ALA A 186 -43.73 -6.46 -55.22
C ALA A 186 -43.84 -4.94 -55.45
N ALA A 187 -42.94 -4.14 -54.86
CA ALA A 187 -42.87 -2.70 -55.11
C ALA A 187 -42.48 -2.40 -56.57
N GLU A 188 -41.52 -3.13 -57.13
CA GLU A 188 -41.12 -3.03 -58.54
C GLU A 188 -42.27 -3.44 -59.48
N SER A 189 -42.98 -4.53 -59.17
CA SER A 189 -44.16 -4.96 -59.92
C SER A 189 -45.30 -3.93 -59.88
N ASN A 190 -45.55 -3.29 -58.73
CA ASN A 190 -46.53 -2.21 -58.62
C ASN A 190 -46.19 -0.99 -59.50
N ILE A 191 -44.91 -0.70 -59.71
CA ILE A 191 -44.43 0.38 -60.60
C ILE A 191 -44.49 -0.04 -62.07
N ARG A 192 -44.16 -1.29 -62.38
CA ARG A 192 -44.05 -1.80 -63.76
C ARG A 192 -45.34 -2.39 -64.34
N GLY A 193 -46.35 -2.66 -63.52
CA GLY A 193 -47.58 -3.36 -63.90
C GLY A 193 -47.40 -4.88 -64.03
N ALA A 194 -48.50 -5.59 -64.26
CA ALA A 194 -48.54 -7.06 -64.31
C ALA A 194 -47.62 -7.67 -65.39
N ASP A 195 -47.41 -6.96 -66.49
CA ASP A 195 -46.58 -7.41 -67.61
C ASP A 195 -45.08 -7.04 -67.43
N SER A 196 -44.71 -6.41 -66.30
CA SER A 196 -43.38 -5.83 -66.01
C SER A 196 -42.90 -4.74 -66.99
N ASP A 197 -43.75 -4.32 -67.92
CA ASP A 197 -43.36 -3.61 -69.12
C ASP A 197 -44.17 -2.32 -69.37
N THR A 198 -44.89 -1.77 -68.37
CA THR A 198 -45.70 -0.54 -68.57
C THR A 198 -44.85 0.64 -69.04
N LEU A 199 -43.61 0.77 -68.57
CA LEU A 199 -42.66 1.80 -69.05
C LEU A 199 -42.27 1.61 -70.52
N LYS A 200 -42.11 0.36 -70.97
CA LYS A 200 -41.85 0.04 -72.38
C LYS A 200 -43.12 0.11 -73.21
N THR A 201 -44.30 -0.15 -72.65
CA THR A 201 -45.59 0.10 -73.32
C THR A 201 -45.75 1.58 -73.61
N ILE A 202 -45.35 2.45 -72.66
CA ILE A 202 -45.28 3.90 -72.89
C ILE A 202 -44.17 4.24 -73.89
N SER A 203 -42.99 3.60 -73.83
CA SER A 203 -41.93 3.79 -74.85
C SER A 203 -42.44 3.43 -76.25
N ASP A 204 -42.97 2.23 -76.45
CA ASP A 204 -43.50 1.75 -77.73
C ASP A 204 -44.67 2.63 -78.23
N GLN A 205 -45.46 3.23 -77.32
CA GLN A 205 -46.47 4.23 -77.67
C GLN A 205 -45.86 5.58 -78.11
N VAL A 206 -44.75 6.00 -77.50
CA VAL A 206 -43.99 7.21 -77.87
C VAL A 206 -43.21 7.00 -79.17
N ASP A 207 -42.56 5.85 -79.34
CA ASP A 207 -41.88 5.42 -80.57
C ASP A 207 -42.90 5.19 -81.71
N GLY A 208 -44.16 4.88 -81.35
CA GLY A 208 -45.32 4.81 -82.24
C GLY A 208 -45.96 6.17 -82.55
N LEU A 209 -45.53 7.27 -81.92
CA LEU A 209 -45.85 8.62 -82.40
C LEU A 209 -45.08 8.83 -83.71
N ASN A 210 -45.78 8.68 -84.82
CA ASN A 210 -45.22 8.77 -86.16
C ASN A 210 -44.95 10.25 -86.53
N ASP A 211 -44.03 10.86 -85.79
CA ASP A 211 -43.57 12.23 -85.99
C ASP A 211 -43.00 12.38 -87.41
N PRO A 212 -43.53 13.29 -88.24
CA PRO A 212 -43.09 13.42 -89.61
C PRO A 212 -41.62 13.86 -89.64
N SER A 213 -40.79 13.13 -90.39
CA SER A 213 -39.36 13.44 -90.51
C SER A 213 -39.15 14.84 -91.10
N ALA A 214 -37.96 15.42 -90.89
CA ALA A 214 -37.60 16.69 -91.52
C ALA A 214 -37.72 16.66 -93.06
N SER A 215 -37.59 15.48 -93.69
CA SER A 215 -37.84 15.30 -95.12
C SER A 215 -39.32 15.18 -95.48
N ALA A 216 -40.17 14.56 -94.64
CA ALA A 216 -41.62 14.52 -94.86
C ALA A 216 -42.27 15.91 -94.62
N ILE A 217 -41.76 16.66 -93.64
CA ILE A 217 -42.09 18.07 -93.44
C ILE A 217 -41.57 18.91 -94.63
N ALA A 218 -40.39 18.58 -95.20
CA ALA A 218 -39.92 19.24 -96.40
C ALA A 218 -40.80 18.93 -97.62
N ASP A 219 -41.15 17.68 -97.90
CA ASP A 219 -42.10 17.31 -98.98
C ASP A 219 -43.40 18.12 -98.87
N ALA A 220 -44.00 18.13 -97.68
CA ALA A 220 -45.26 18.82 -97.38
C ALA A 220 -45.15 20.36 -97.29
N VAL A 221 -43.99 20.96 -97.56
CA VAL A 221 -43.77 22.43 -97.51
C VAL A 221 -42.98 22.96 -98.72
N TRP A 222 -42.24 22.10 -99.44
CA TRP A 222 -41.33 22.45 -100.54
C TRP A 222 -41.59 21.69 -101.85
N ASP A 223 -42.20 20.49 -101.83
CA ASP A 223 -42.53 19.73 -103.04
C ASP A 223 -44.05 19.70 -103.33
N GLU A 224 -44.85 20.36 -102.49
CA GLU A 224 -46.29 20.56 -102.70
C GLU A 224 -46.58 21.44 -103.95
N ALA A 225 -47.67 21.14 -104.65
CA ALA A 225 -47.94 21.74 -105.96
C ALA A 225 -48.30 23.22 -105.84
N ILE A 226 -47.50 24.10 -106.47
CA ILE A 226 -47.73 25.57 -106.54
C ILE A 226 -49.17 25.96 -106.92
N ALA A 227 -49.88 25.12 -107.68
CA ALA A 227 -51.27 25.31 -108.06
C ALA A 227 -52.22 25.50 -106.85
N ASP A 228 -51.92 24.85 -105.73
CA ASP A 228 -52.76 24.86 -104.52
C ASP A 228 -52.38 26.01 -103.55
N HIS A 229 -51.19 26.61 -103.72
CA HIS A 229 -50.69 27.75 -102.94
C HIS A 229 -51.15 29.11 -103.48
N THR A 230 -52.47 29.30 -103.60
CA THR A 230 -53.08 30.49 -104.25
C THR A 230 -52.96 31.80 -103.46
N THR A 231 -52.23 31.84 -102.33
CA THR A 231 -52.06 33.03 -101.48
C THR A 231 -50.58 33.36 -101.24
N SER A 232 -50.26 34.66 -101.25
CA SER A 232 -48.87 35.16 -101.19
C SER A 232 -48.11 34.68 -99.94
N THR A 233 -46.82 34.40 -100.11
CA THR A 233 -45.86 33.93 -99.08
C THR A 233 -46.09 32.55 -98.48
N THR A 234 -47.01 31.73 -99.00
CA THR A 234 -47.26 30.36 -98.53
C THR A 234 -46.23 29.30 -98.98
N PHE A 235 -45.09 29.72 -99.56
CA PHE A 235 -44.01 28.82 -100.01
C PHE A 235 -42.61 29.47 -99.87
N GLY A 236 -41.74 28.88 -99.05
CA GLY A 236 -40.25 28.91 -99.13
C GLY A 236 -39.43 30.23 -99.22
N GLY A 237 -40.03 31.42 -99.15
CA GLY A 237 -39.49 32.65 -99.77
C GLY A 237 -38.17 33.32 -99.28
N LYS A 238 -37.20 32.63 -98.64
CA LYS A 238 -35.96 33.28 -98.12
C LYS A 238 -34.59 32.64 -98.38
N ASN A 239 -34.44 31.38 -98.82
CA ASN A 239 -33.12 30.71 -98.82
C ASN A 239 -32.63 30.16 -100.18
N GLN A 240 -32.31 31.03 -101.15
CA GLN A 240 -31.72 30.63 -102.44
C GLN A 240 -30.49 31.47 -102.89
N LYS A 241 -29.51 31.78 -102.01
CA LYS A 241 -28.24 32.44 -102.42
C LYS A 241 -26.94 32.05 -101.63
N VAL A 242 -26.18 31.06 -102.15
CA VAL A 242 -24.70 31.09 -102.46
C VAL A 242 -23.58 30.93 -101.35
N VAL A 243 -22.96 29.72 -101.31
CA VAL A 243 -21.58 29.20 -100.88
C VAL A 243 -20.84 29.51 -99.53
N PRO A 244 -19.92 28.60 -99.05
CA PRO A 244 -19.04 28.76 -97.87
C PRO A 244 -17.56 29.15 -98.17
N SER A 245 -16.78 29.52 -97.13
CA SER A 245 -15.36 29.96 -97.20
C SER A 245 -14.64 29.68 -95.84
N GLU A 246 -13.31 29.79 -95.63
CA GLU A 246 -12.06 29.45 -96.38
C GLU A 246 -10.84 30.07 -95.62
N THR A 247 -10.13 29.37 -94.72
CA THR A 247 -8.74 29.77 -94.30
C THR A 247 -7.86 28.60 -93.84
N LEU A 248 -6.54 28.79 -93.89
CA LEU A 248 -5.48 27.80 -93.66
C LEU A 248 -4.91 27.79 -92.21
N ALA A 249 -5.53 28.51 -91.27
CA ALA A 249 -4.95 28.76 -89.95
C ALA A 249 -4.95 27.52 -89.02
N ASP A 250 -5.80 26.52 -89.30
CA ASP A 250 -6.06 25.38 -88.43
C ASP A 250 -4.98 24.27 -88.46
N TYR A 251 -3.91 24.44 -89.26
CA TYR A 251 -2.93 23.38 -89.57
C TYR A 251 -1.53 23.63 -88.99
N LYS A 252 -1.41 23.72 -87.65
CA LYS A 252 -0.13 23.87 -86.93
C LYS A 252 -0.15 23.14 -85.57
N ALA A 253 0.93 22.53 -85.10
CA ALA A 253 2.16 22.05 -85.76
C ALA A 253 2.82 21.01 -84.83
N ASP A 254 3.55 20.03 -85.36
CA ASP A 254 4.09 18.92 -84.54
C ASP A 254 5.53 19.19 -84.03
N VAL A 255 5.77 18.84 -82.75
CA VAL A 255 7.01 19.03 -81.98
C VAL A 255 7.46 17.72 -81.28
N SER A 256 6.93 16.58 -81.72
CA SER A 256 7.00 15.24 -81.13
C SER A 256 8.38 14.60 -80.80
N SER A 257 9.53 15.25 -81.05
CA SER A 257 10.85 14.59 -81.02
C SER A 257 11.93 15.19 -80.09
N LEU A 258 11.62 16.19 -79.26
CA LEU A 258 12.56 16.80 -78.30
C LEU A 258 12.36 16.29 -76.85
N ALA A 259 12.33 14.97 -76.67
CA ALA A 259 12.05 14.29 -75.40
C ALA A 259 13.19 14.32 -74.36
N VAL A 260 13.75 15.51 -74.09
CA VAL A 260 14.72 15.72 -72.99
C VAL A 260 14.04 15.53 -71.62
N GLU A 261 12.81 16.03 -71.50
CA GLU A 261 11.99 15.96 -70.29
C GLU A 261 11.76 14.49 -69.88
N ALA A 262 11.21 13.65 -70.78
CA ALA A 262 10.88 12.26 -70.46
C ALA A 262 12.06 11.41 -69.95
N ASN A 263 13.29 11.62 -70.46
CA ASN A 263 14.47 10.88 -70.01
C ASN A 263 14.97 11.35 -68.64
N VAL A 264 14.97 12.66 -68.39
CA VAL A 264 15.34 13.23 -67.07
C VAL A 264 14.29 12.84 -66.04
N GLU A 265 13.01 12.96 -66.39
CA GLU A 265 11.86 12.59 -65.57
C GLU A 265 11.91 11.10 -65.21
N THR A 266 12.16 10.20 -66.18
CA THR A 266 12.37 8.77 -65.91
C THR A 266 13.54 8.51 -64.95
N HIS A 267 14.67 9.20 -65.11
CA HIS A 267 15.84 9.01 -64.24
C HIS A 267 15.58 9.53 -62.81
N VAL A 268 14.89 10.66 -62.67
CA VAL A 268 14.45 11.22 -61.39
C VAL A 268 13.43 10.30 -60.72
N THR A 269 12.42 9.82 -61.44
CA THR A 269 11.43 8.86 -60.95
C THR A 269 12.08 7.56 -60.48
N ASN A 270 13.00 6.98 -61.25
CA ASN A 270 13.72 5.77 -60.85
C ASN A 270 14.59 5.99 -59.59
N SER A 271 15.21 7.16 -59.47
CA SER A 271 16.03 7.51 -58.30
C SER A 271 15.19 7.73 -57.05
N LEU A 272 14.03 8.38 -57.18
CA LEU A 272 13.06 8.56 -56.10
C LEU A 272 12.43 7.24 -55.65
N ASN A 273 12.09 6.36 -56.60
CA ASN A 273 11.49 5.04 -56.32
C ASN A 273 12.49 4.04 -55.70
N SER A 274 13.79 4.23 -55.91
CA SER A 274 14.85 3.41 -55.30
C SER A 274 15.39 3.98 -53.99
N TYR A 275 14.97 5.18 -53.59
CA TYR A 275 15.35 5.77 -52.31
C TYR A 275 14.41 5.28 -51.22
N ASP A 276 14.96 4.50 -50.29
CA ASP A 276 14.25 3.98 -49.11
C ASP A 276 14.70 4.79 -47.87
N PRO A 277 14.03 5.92 -47.55
CA PRO A 277 14.32 6.67 -46.34
C PRO A 277 13.81 5.93 -45.11
N PRO A 278 14.54 5.95 -43.98
CA PRO A 278 14.09 5.34 -42.73
C PRO A 278 12.66 5.77 -42.38
N THR A 279 11.76 4.80 -42.34
CA THR A 279 10.36 5.03 -42.04
C THR A 279 10.21 5.43 -40.57
N ARG A 280 9.09 6.11 -40.26
CA ARG A 280 8.73 6.35 -38.86
C ARG A 280 8.53 5.05 -38.08
N THR A 281 8.24 3.94 -38.75
CA THR A 281 8.06 2.62 -38.14
C THR A 281 9.39 2.05 -37.66
N GLU A 282 10.42 2.03 -38.51
CA GLU A 282 11.77 1.56 -38.14
C GLU A 282 12.34 2.40 -36.99
N LEU A 283 12.30 3.73 -37.11
CA LEU A 283 12.74 4.64 -36.04
C LEU A 283 11.93 4.49 -34.74
N THR A 284 10.70 3.97 -34.81
CA THR A 284 9.89 3.67 -33.63
C THR A 284 10.29 2.32 -33.02
N SER A 285 10.60 1.31 -33.84
CA SER A 285 11.10 0.00 -33.43
C SER A 285 12.42 0.12 -32.67
N ASP A 286 13.43 0.76 -33.26
CA ASP A 286 14.74 1.01 -32.62
C ASP A 286 14.56 1.71 -31.26
N LYS A 287 13.66 2.70 -31.22
CA LYS A 287 13.34 3.46 -30.00
C LYS A 287 12.66 2.59 -28.95
N ASP A 288 11.77 1.68 -29.32
CA ASP A 288 11.08 0.78 -28.39
C ASP A 288 12.02 -0.32 -27.87
N GLU A 289 12.93 -0.85 -28.70
CA GLU A 289 13.99 -1.77 -28.30
C GLU A 289 14.95 -1.11 -27.28
N ILE A 290 15.45 0.10 -27.58
CA ILE A 290 16.30 0.86 -26.65
C ILE A 290 15.59 1.17 -25.32
N ILE A 291 14.28 1.45 -25.36
CA ILE A 291 13.48 1.66 -24.14
C ILE A 291 13.33 0.36 -23.35
N ALA A 292 13.10 -0.78 -24.01
CA ALA A 292 12.99 -2.08 -23.35
C ALA A 292 14.31 -2.48 -22.66
N ASP A 293 15.44 -2.36 -23.36
CA ASP A 293 16.78 -2.59 -22.78
C ASP A 293 17.05 -1.66 -21.59
N THR A 294 16.68 -0.38 -21.71
CA THR A 294 16.82 0.59 -20.63
C THR A 294 15.99 0.21 -19.40
N GLN A 295 14.76 -0.31 -19.59
CA GLN A 295 13.90 -0.77 -18.51
C GLN A 295 14.42 -2.05 -17.84
N ASP A 296 14.94 -3.02 -18.61
CA ASP A 296 15.58 -4.23 -18.07
C ASP A 296 16.80 -3.88 -17.20
N ILE A 297 17.67 -3.00 -17.71
CA ILE A 297 18.86 -2.50 -17.00
C ILE A 297 18.44 -1.75 -15.71
N GLN A 298 17.42 -0.89 -15.79
CA GLN A 298 16.89 -0.16 -14.63
C GLN A 298 16.22 -1.07 -13.59
N SER A 299 15.75 -2.27 -13.96
CA SER A 299 15.22 -3.26 -13.03
C SER A 299 16.34 -4.08 -12.38
N ARG A 300 17.28 -4.59 -13.19
CA ARG A 300 18.30 -5.54 -12.74
C ARG A 300 19.46 -4.91 -11.98
N ILE A 301 19.90 -3.71 -12.35
CA ILE A 301 21.03 -3.06 -11.67
C ILE A 301 20.70 -2.72 -10.20
N PRO A 302 19.57 -2.05 -9.86
CA PRO A 302 19.23 -1.78 -8.47
C PRO A 302 19.06 -3.04 -7.62
N ALA A 303 18.51 -4.12 -8.19
CA ALA A 303 18.42 -5.41 -7.51
C ALA A 303 19.82 -5.99 -7.18
N ALA A 304 20.80 -5.80 -8.07
CA ALA A 304 22.19 -6.24 -7.90
C ALA A 304 23.08 -5.30 -7.06
N LEU A 305 22.58 -4.14 -6.64
CA LEU A 305 23.33 -3.16 -5.83
C LEU A 305 22.97 -3.21 -4.35
N SER A 306 23.92 -2.81 -3.49
CA SER A 306 23.69 -2.45 -2.09
C SER A 306 23.11 -1.04 -1.97
N SER A 307 22.59 -0.67 -0.80
CA SER A 307 22.13 0.70 -0.51
C SER A 307 23.24 1.77 -0.62
N GLY A 308 24.52 1.36 -0.59
CA GLY A 308 25.68 2.22 -0.84
C GLY A 308 26.14 2.28 -2.31
N GLY A 309 25.47 1.58 -3.23
CA GLY A 309 25.83 1.60 -4.66
C GLY A 309 26.99 0.67 -5.04
N ASN A 310 27.35 -0.31 -4.21
CA ASN A 310 28.31 -1.35 -4.57
C ASN A 310 27.59 -2.58 -5.15
N ILE A 311 28.18 -3.26 -6.12
CA ILE A 311 27.67 -4.56 -6.60
C ILE A 311 27.71 -5.58 -5.45
N LYS A 312 26.60 -6.30 -5.28
CA LYS A 312 26.49 -7.47 -4.40
C LYS A 312 27.36 -8.61 -4.95
N ALA A 313 28.64 -8.63 -4.58
CA ALA A 313 29.46 -9.83 -4.72
C ALA A 313 28.93 -10.93 -3.79
N ASP A 314 29.10 -12.20 -4.16
CA ASP A 314 28.43 -13.37 -3.54
C ASP A 314 28.83 -13.66 -2.08
N VAL A 315 29.70 -12.83 -1.49
CA VAL A 315 29.84 -12.69 -0.02
C VAL A 315 28.49 -12.31 0.62
N LEU A 316 27.55 -11.74 -0.16
CA LEU A 316 26.19 -11.45 0.26
C LEU A 316 25.31 -12.69 0.46
N ALA A 317 25.67 -13.87 -0.06
CA ALA A 317 24.96 -15.11 0.28
C ALA A 317 25.26 -15.55 1.72
N ILE A 318 26.46 -15.24 2.23
CA ILE A 318 26.85 -15.48 3.63
C ILE A 318 26.25 -14.41 4.55
N SER A 319 26.24 -13.12 4.16
CA SER A 319 25.67 -12.04 5.00
C SER A 319 24.16 -11.81 4.83
N GLY A 320 23.54 -12.37 3.79
CA GLY A 320 22.10 -12.32 3.53
C GLY A 320 21.34 -13.58 3.98
N SER A 321 22.05 -14.64 4.38
CA SER A 321 21.49 -15.80 5.08
C SER A 321 21.99 -15.77 6.52
N THR A 322 21.10 -15.46 7.46
CA THR A 322 21.38 -15.57 8.91
C THR A 322 21.99 -16.93 9.23
N ASP A 323 21.36 -18.00 8.76
CA ASP A 323 21.80 -19.38 8.95
C ASP A 323 23.21 -19.69 8.41
N ALA A 324 23.75 -18.90 7.47
CA ALA A 324 25.11 -19.06 6.95
C ALA A 324 26.13 -18.21 7.75
N ALA A 325 25.73 -16.99 8.14
CA ALA A 325 26.48 -16.15 9.06
C ALA A 325 26.63 -16.83 10.43
N ASP A 326 25.53 -17.29 11.03
CA ASP A 326 25.47 -17.95 12.34
C ASP A 326 26.35 -19.21 12.37
N LYS A 327 26.43 -19.96 11.26
CA LYS A 327 27.32 -21.14 11.16
C LYS A 327 28.81 -20.76 11.06
N LEU A 328 29.12 -19.64 10.43
CA LEU A 328 30.49 -19.12 10.38
C LEU A 328 30.90 -18.50 11.73
N GLU A 329 29.99 -17.80 12.39
CA GLU A 329 30.14 -17.29 13.75
C GLU A 329 30.38 -18.44 14.73
N ALA A 330 29.50 -19.45 14.75
CA ALA A 330 29.69 -20.64 15.58
C ALA A 330 31.01 -21.38 15.29
N SER A 331 31.48 -21.40 14.04
CA SER A 331 32.81 -21.94 13.72
C SER A 331 33.94 -21.08 14.32
N ALA A 332 33.82 -19.76 14.29
CA ALA A 332 34.81 -18.84 14.83
C ALA A 332 34.80 -18.80 16.37
N GLU A 333 33.64 -18.91 17.01
CA GLU A 333 33.49 -18.99 18.48
C GLU A 333 34.21 -20.19 19.10
N THR A 334 34.37 -21.29 18.34
CA THR A 334 35.11 -22.47 18.83
C THR A 334 36.63 -22.28 18.86
N ILE A 335 37.16 -21.19 18.28
CA ILE A 335 38.59 -20.87 18.25
C ILE A 335 39.00 -20.21 19.57
N VAL A 336 39.92 -20.82 20.31
CA VAL A 336 40.38 -20.30 21.61
C VAL A 336 41.68 -19.54 21.44
N THR A 337 41.67 -18.23 21.69
CA THR A 337 42.90 -17.41 21.74
C THR A 337 43.58 -17.48 23.11
N GLY A 338 44.91 -17.45 23.14
CA GLY A 338 45.67 -17.28 24.37
C GLY A 338 47.08 -16.74 24.13
N ALA A 339 47.84 -16.59 25.21
CA ALA A 339 49.26 -16.22 25.20
C ALA A 339 50.08 -17.14 26.12
N ALA A 340 51.32 -17.41 25.72
CA ALA A 340 52.31 -18.06 26.58
C ALA A 340 52.73 -17.12 27.72
N VAL A 341 52.87 -17.62 28.94
CA VAL A 341 53.19 -16.81 30.14
C VAL A 341 54.41 -17.35 30.90
N ALA A 342 54.99 -16.56 31.81
CA ALA A 342 56.08 -17.00 32.67
C ALA A 342 55.74 -18.32 33.41
N GLY A 343 56.59 -19.32 33.24
CA GLY A 343 56.38 -20.66 33.77
C GLY A 343 57.23 -21.69 33.06
N THR A 344 56.60 -22.77 32.58
CA THR A 344 57.25 -23.70 31.65
C THR A 344 57.18 -23.11 30.25
N LEU A 345 58.31 -22.97 29.55
CA LEU A 345 58.38 -22.56 28.14
C LEU A 345 59.44 -23.42 27.46
N SER A 346 59.04 -24.26 26.51
CA SER A 346 59.89 -25.27 25.89
C SER A 346 59.37 -25.71 24.52
N THR A 347 60.13 -26.54 23.81
CA THR A 347 59.72 -27.10 22.50
C THR A 347 58.56 -28.10 22.59
N THR A 348 58.13 -28.53 23.78
CA THR A 348 57.03 -29.51 23.93
C THR A 348 55.97 -29.12 24.95
N GLN A 349 56.18 -28.05 25.73
CA GLN A 349 55.26 -27.60 26.77
C GLN A 349 55.34 -26.08 26.95
N MET A 350 54.18 -25.45 27.15
CA MET A 350 54.10 -24.06 27.60
C MET A 350 53.00 -23.82 28.64
N THR A 351 53.27 -22.97 29.63
CA THR A 351 52.27 -22.39 30.53
C THR A 351 51.55 -21.24 29.80
N THR A 352 50.24 -21.12 30.00
CA THR A 352 49.36 -20.19 29.27
C THR A 352 48.50 -19.33 30.21
N ASP A 353 47.88 -18.31 29.66
CA ASP A 353 46.84 -17.49 30.31
C ASP A 353 45.42 -18.09 30.24
N LEU A 354 45.26 -19.30 29.69
CA LEU A 354 43.97 -19.96 29.53
C LEU A 354 43.26 -20.16 30.87
N THR A 355 41.94 -19.98 30.89
CA THR A 355 41.13 -20.01 32.12
C THR A 355 40.52 -21.38 32.42
N GLU A 356 40.33 -22.23 31.41
CA GLU A 356 39.73 -23.56 31.52
C GLU A 356 40.47 -24.42 32.56
N ALA A 357 39.73 -25.01 33.49
CA ALA A 357 40.25 -25.65 34.70
C ALA A 357 40.22 -27.18 34.67
N THR A 358 39.64 -27.76 33.62
CA THR A 358 39.55 -29.21 33.42
C THR A 358 40.80 -29.71 32.71
N ASP A 359 41.41 -30.76 33.24
CA ASP A 359 42.48 -31.48 32.56
C ASP A 359 41.97 -32.10 31.24
N ASP A 360 42.89 -32.36 30.30
CA ASP A 360 42.62 -32.92 28.96
C ASP A 360 41.70 -32.11 28.02
N HIS A 361 41.14 -30.97 28.46
CA HIS A 361 40.08 -30.26 27.72
C HIS A 361 40.44 -29.86 26.28
N TYR A 362 41.73 -29.58 26.01
CA TYR A 362 42.21 -29.16 24.69
C TYR A 362 42.92 -30.28 23.91
N ASN A 363 42.93 -31.52 24.40
CA ASN A 363 43.65 -32.62 23.75
C ASN A 363 43.09 -32.91 22.35
N GLY A 364 43.98 -33.04 21.38
CA GLY A 364 43.65 -33.28 19.97
C GLY A 364 43.29 -32.01 19.17
N ARG A 365 43.22 -30.83 19.79
CA ARG A 365 43.16 -29.56 19.04
C ARG A 365 44.51 -29.22 18.41
N ILE A 366 44.47 -28.40 17.37
CA ILE A 366 45.69 -27.85 16.75
C ILE A 366 45.99 -26.49 17.38
N ILE A 367 47.19 -26.36 17.93
CA ILE A 367 47.73 -25.05 18.30
C ILE A 367 48.42 -24.42 17.09
N ILE A 368 48.17 -23.12 16.86
CA ILE A 368 48.84 -22.30 15.85
C ILE A 368 49.33 -21.01 16.53
N TRP A 369 50.63 -20.73 16.50
CA TRP A 369 51.16 -19.46 17.04
C TRP A 369 50.92 -18.32 16.06
N THR A 370 50.36 -17.21 16.56
CA THR A 370 50.04 -16.02 15.76
C THR A 370 51.09 -14.92 15.87
N SER A 371 52.04 -15.06 16.79
CA SER A 371 53.23 -14.21 16.95
C SER A 371 54.45 -15.02 17.43
N GLY A 372 55.55 -14.33 17.76
CA GLY A 372 56.76 -14.97 18.25
C GLY A 372 57.63 -15.63 17.18
N VAL A 373 58.61 -16.40 17.64
CA VAL A 373 59.51 -17.20 16.76
C VAL A 373 58.80 -18.38 16.12
N LEU A 374 57.74 -18.88 16.76
CA LEU A 374 56.90 -19.98 16.28
C LEU A 374 55.77 -19.53 15.34
N LYS A 375 55.68 -18.25 14.98
CA LYS A 375 54.57 -17.73 14.17
C LYS A 375 54.29 -18.58 12.93
N ASP A 376 53.02 -18.86 12.69
CA ASP A 376 52.46 -19.67 11.60
C ASP A 376 52.88 -21.17 11.64
N GLN A 377 53.62 -21.61 12.66
CA GLN A 377 53.80 -23.03 12.97
C GLN A 377 52.55 -23.61 13.63
N ALA A 378 52.22 -24.87 13.30
CA ALA A 378 51.08 -25.58 13.84
C ALA A 378 51.48 -26.99 14.30
N THR A 379 50.89 -27.47 15.40
CA THR A 379 51.13 -28.81 15.96
C THR A 379 49.93 -29.27 16.80
N ASP A 380 49.85 -30.55 17.16
CA ASP A 380 48.78 -31.10 18.01
C ASP A 380 49.05 -30.88 19.50
N VAL A 381 47.97 -30.55 20.24
CA VAL A 381 47.95 -30.59 21.71
C VAL A 381 47.75 -32.03 22.16
N THR A 382 48.70 -32.54 22.93
CA THR A 382 48.75 -33.95 23.40
C THR A 382 48.29 -34.12 24.85
N ASP A 383 48.33 -33.05 25.64
CA ASP A 383 47.89 -33.00 27.04
C ASP A 383 47.64 -31.53 27.46
N TYR A 384 46.73 -31.30 28.41
CA TYR A 384 46.46 -30.00 29.02
C TYR A 384 46.19 -30.18 30.52
N ASP A 385 47.03 -29.55 31.34
CA ASP A 385 46.85 -29.47 32.80
C ASP A 385 46.04 -28.19 33.11
N GLY A 386 44.79 -28.38 33.52
CA GLY A 386 43.84 -27.32 33.84
C GLY A 386 44.10 -26.64 35.19
N ALA A 387 44.90 -27.25 36.07
CA ALA A 387 45.33 -26.66 37.32
C ALA A 387 46.54 -25.71 37.13
N THR A 388 47.50 -26.07 36.27
CA THR A 388 48.70 -25.26 35.98
C THR A 388 48.64 -24.48 34.67
N LYS A 389 47.53 -24.56 33.92
CA LYS A 389 47.28 -23.89 32.63
C LYS A 389 48.34 -24.24 31.57
N LYS A 390 48.82 -25.48 31.59
CA LYS A 390 49.98 -25.90 30.81
C LYS A 390 49.56 -26.83 29.69
N LEU A 391 49.82 -26.40 28.45
CA LEU A 391 49.68 -27.25 27.26
C LEU A 391 50.96 -28.08 27.07
N THR A 392 50.79 -29.34 26.67
CA THR A 392 51.83 -30.22 26.14
C THR A 392 51.51 -30.51 24.67
N TYR A 393 52.48 -30.41 23.78
CA TYR A 393 52.30 -30.54 22.33
C TYR A 393 53.46 -31.29 21.67
N THR A 394 53.23 -31.83 20.47
CA THR A 394 54.29 -32.44 19.65
C THR A 394 55.37 -31.41 19.31
N ALA A 395 56.63 -31.84 19.35
CA ALA A 395 57.79 -30.95 19.44
C ALA A 395 57.87 -29.88 18.33
N THR A 396 57.87 -28.61 18.73
CA THR A 396 58.09 -27.43 17.88
C THR A 396 59.58 -27.22 17.56
N THR A 397 59.87 -26.38 16.56
CA THR A 397 61.26 -26.08 16.17
C THR A 397 62.04 -25.31 17.23
N GLU A 398 61.35 -24.46 17.99
CA GLU A 398 61.89 -23.56 19.02
C GLU A 398 60.93 -23.48 20.21
N ALA A 399 61.34 -22.86 21.32
CA ALA A 399 60.47 -22.62 22.46
C ALA A 399 59.73 -21.27 22.30
N PRO A 400 58.44 -21.17 22.68
CA PRO A 400 57.74 -19.88 22.71
C PRO A 400 58.30 -18.98 23.81
N SER A 401 58.19 -17.66 23.63
CA SER A 401 58.52 -16.65 24.62
C SER A 401 57.29 -16.21 25.41
N GLU A 402 57.50 -15.65 26.60
CA GLU A 402 56.42 -15.01 27.36
C GLU A 402 55.81 -13.84 26.54
N GLY A 403 54.49 -13.85 26.41
CA GLY A 403 53.71 -12.92 25.58
C GLY A 403 53.44 -13.41 24.15
N ASP A 404 54.01 -14.53 23.70
CA ASP A 404 53.72 -15.08 22.37
C ASP A 404 52.28 -15.59 22.29
N THR A 405 51.51 -15.01 21.38
CA THR A 405 50.09 -15.29 21.16
C THR A 405 49.86 -16.54 20.30
N PHE A 406 48.78 -17.26 20.56
CA PHE A 406 48.37 -18.45 19.81
C PHE A 406 46.85 -18.55 19.68
N VAL A 407 46.40 -19.44 18.80
CA VAL A 407 45.02 -19.94 18.73
C VAL A 407 45.01 -21.46 18.85
N LEU A 408 43.96 -22.00 19.46
CA LEU A 408 43.58 -23.41 19.38
C LEU A 408 42.37 -23.54 18.46
N VAL A 409 42.47 -24.41 17.46
CA VAL A 409 41.37 -24.80 16.56
C VAL A 409 41.03 -26.27 16.80
#